data_AF-A0A416ZAE0-F1
#
_entry.id   AF-A0A416ZAE0-F1
#
_cell.length_a   1.000
_cell.length_b   1.000
_cell.length_c   1.000
_cell.angle_alpha   90.00
_cell.angle_beta   90.00
_cell.angle_gamma   90.00
#
_symmetry.space_group_name_H-M   'P 1'
#
loop_
_entity.id
_entity.type
_entity.pdbx_description
1 polymer ?
#
loop_
_entity_poly.entity_id
_entity_poly.type
_entity_poly.pdbx_seq_one_letter_code
_entity_poly.pdbx_strand_id
1 'polypeptide(L)' 'MSDSIVRTPWKDYMGEVPMHLEYFDGSMFEAVEQIAKKYPGNIAFTFMGKSTTYRQMIREIEQCAKRSRPSACVRVTR' A
#
# COMPACT_ATOMS: atom_id res chain seq x y z
N MET A 1 -22.18 -25.07 -17.78
CA MET A 1 -21.88 -23.98 -16.83
C MET A 1 -22.63 -22.77 -17.33
N SER A 2 -23.56 -22.26 -16.54
CA SER A 2 -24.45 -21.16 -16.94
C SER A 2 -23.70 -19.82 -16.91
N ASP A 3 -23.51 -19.22 -18.08
CA ASP A 3 -23.00 -17.85 -18.23
C ASP A 3 -24.01 -16.85 -17.65
N SER A 4 -23.80 -16.42 -16.40
CA SER A 4 -24.55 -15.32 -15.82
C SER A 4 -24.09 -14.03 -16.49
N ILE A 5 -24.92 -13.48 -17.38
CA ILE A 5 -24.69 -12.16 -17.98
C ILE A 5 -24.73 -11.10 -16.87
N VAL A 6 -23.55 -10.69 -16.38
CA VAL A 6 -23.42 -9.63 -15.38
C VAL A 6 -23.71 -8.29 -16.06
N ARG A 7 -24.93 -7.76 -15.86
CA ARG A 7 -25.29 -6.44 -16.39
C ARG A 7 -24.60 -5.35 -15.56
N THR A 8 -23.79 -4.52 -16.21
CA THR A 8 -23.11 -3.36 -15.61
C THR A 8 -23.64 -2.05 -16.21
N PRO A 9 -24.92 -1.67 -15.96
CA PRO A 9 -25.57 -0.52 -16.59
C PRO A 9 -24.93 0.84 -16.26
N TRP A 10 -24.09 0.93 -15.21
CA TRP A 10 -23.34 2.13 -14.86
C TRP A 10 -22.09 2.35 -15.72
N LYS A 11 -21.64 1.33 -16.49
CA LYS A 11 -20.43 1.39 -17.32
C LYS A 11 -20.46 2.55 -18.32
N ASP A 12 -21.62 2.80 -18.91
CA ASP A 12 -21.79 3.87 -19.92
C ASP A 12 -21.81 5.28 -19.28
N TYR A 13 -21.98 5.36 -17.96
CA TYR A 13 -21.95 6.61 -17.19
C TYR A 13 -20.57 6.90 -16.56
N MET A 14 -19.57 6.02 -16.74
CA MET A 14 -18.22 6.20 -16.18
C MET A 14 -17.35 7.20 -16.97
N GLY A 15 -17.84 7.72 -18.10
CA GLY A 15 -17.13 8.74 -18.89
C GLY A 15 -15.75 8.25 -19.34
N GLU A 16 -14.70 9.01 -19.01
CA GLU A 16 -13.30 8.67 -19.34
C GLU A 16 -12.64 7.73 -18.32
N VAL A 17 -13.33 7.31 -17.26
CA VAL A 17 -12.73 6.51 -16.19
C VAL A 17 -12.60 5.04 -16.63
N PRO A 18 -11.38 4.47 -16.66
CA PRO A 18 -11.18 3.08 -17.03
C PRO A 18 -11.93 2.14 -16.08
N MET A 19 -12.56 1.10 -16.65
CA MET A 19 -13.27 0.06 -15.89
C MET A 19 -12.35 -0.79 -15.01
N HIS A 20 -11.07 -0.86 -15.39
CA HIS A 20 -10.06 -1.64 -14.68
C HIS A 20 -8.86 -0.74 -14.44
N LEU A 21 -8.43 -0.69 -13.19
CA LEU A 21 -7.20 -0.04 -12.77
C LEU A 21 -6.18 -1.13 -12.52
N GLU A 22 -4.99 -0.98 -13.10
CA GLU A 22 -3.85 -1.82 -12.72
C GLU A 22 -3.35 -1.35 -11.36
N TYR A 23 -3.68 -2.12 -10.33
CA TYR A 23 -3.18 -1.90 -8.99
C TYR A 23 -1.82 -2.56 -8.81
N PHE A 24 -1.06 -2.09 -7.82
CA PHE A 24 0.18 -2.75 -7.43
C PHE A 24 -0.11 -4.12 -6.81
N ASP A 25 0.45 -5.18 -7.40
CA ASP A 25 0.26 -6.57 -6.95
C ASP A 25 1.00 -6.92 -5.65
N GLY A 26 1.87 -6.03 -5.15
CA GLY A 26 2.60 -6.25 -3.91
C GLY A 26 1.88 -5.73 -2.67
N SER A 27 2.48 -6.00 -1.51
CA SER A 27 1.99 -5.49 -0.25
C SER A 27 2.12 -3.96 -0.17
N MET A 28 1.24 -3.33 0.61
CA MET A 28 1.32 -1.89 0.88
C MET A 28 2.70 -1.49 1.42
N PHE A 29 3.36 -2.36 2.20
CA PHE A 29 4.70 -2.11 2.71
C PHE A 29 5.75 -2.07 1.60
N GLU A 30 5.73 -3.02 0.67
CA GLU A 30 6.68 -3.06 -0.45
C GLU A 30 6.58 -1.82 -1.34
N ALA A 31 5.37 -1.33 -1.61
CA ALA A 31 5.18 -0.09 -2.34
C ALA A 31 5.86 1.10 -1.64
N VAL A 32 5.66 1.24 -0.33
CA VAL A 32 6.25 2.33 0.46
C VAL A 32 7.77 2.15 0.60
N GLU A 33 8.26 0.92 0.70
CA GLU A 33 9.68 0.61 0.77
C GLU A 33 10.40 1.01 -0.53
N GLN A 34 9.79 0.76 -1.70
CA GLN A 34 10.33 1.20 -2.99
C GLN A 34 10.43 2.73 -3.08
N ILE A 35 9.41 3.45 -2.58
CA ILE A 35 9.41 4.92 -2.56
C ILE A 35 10.49 5.44 -1.58
N ALA A 36 10.59 4.84 -0.40
CA ALA A 36 11.59 5.21 0.60
C ALA A 36 13.03 4.96 0.12
N LYS A 37 13.26 3.90 -0.67
CA LYS A 37 14.55 3.65 -1.34
C LYS A 37 14.89 4.72 -2.37
N LYS A 38 13.90 5.18 -3.15
CA LYS A 38 14.09 6.23 -4.17
C LYS A 38 14.32 7.61 -3.56
N TYR A 39 13.58 7.96 -2.52
CA TYR A 39 13.59 9.30 -1.92
C TYR A 39 13.65 9.27 -0.38
N PRO A 40 14.78 8.85 0.20
CA PRO A 40 14.87 8.62 1.65
C PRO A 40 14.79 9.90 2.49
N GLY A 41 15.18 11.05 1.93
CA GLY A 41 15.20 12.35 2.63
C GLY A 41 13.91 13.16 2.52
N ASN A 42 12.96 12.71 1.68
CA ASN A 42 11.71 13.44 1.48
C ASN A 42 10.78 13.25 2.68
N ILE A 43 9.99 14.29 2.98
CA ILE A 43 8.97 14.25 4.02
C ILE A 43 7.82 13.36 3.53
N ALA A 44 7.52 12.31 4.29
CA ALA A 44 6.44 11.37 3.99
C ALA A 44 5.09 11.92 4.46
N PHE A 45 5.04 12.47 5.68
CA PHE A 45 3.86 13.15 6.20
C PHE A 45 4.26 14.23 7.21
N THR A 46 3.40 15.23 7.33
CA THR A 46 3.49 16.23 8.39
C THR A 46 2.26 16.10 9.28
N PHE A 47 2.47 15.76 10.54
CA PHE A 47 1.40 15.63 11.52
C PHE A 47 1.65 16.58 12.69
N MET A 48 0.72 17.50 12.91
CA MET A 48 0.79 18.50 14.00
C MET A 48 2.13 19.27 14.05
N GLY A 49 2.60 19.74 12.89
CA GLY A 49 3.86 20.48 12.79
C GLY A 49 5.14 19.63 12.88
N LYS A 50 5.02 18.31 13.09
CA LYS A 50 6.14 17.38 13.02
C LYS A 50 6.19 16.76 11.63
N SER A 51 7.33 16.89 10.97
CA SER A 51 7.59 16.30 9.66
C SER A 51 8.38 15.00 9.83
N THR A 52 7.87 13.89 9.31
CA THR A 52 8.54 12.59 9.33
C THR A 52 9.02 12.25 7.93
N THR A 53 10.29 11.84 7.79
CA THR A 53 10.86 11.43 6.50
C THR A 53 10.50 9.98 6.15
N TYR A 54 10.51 9.62 4.87
CA TYR A 54 10.29 8.24 4.43
C TYR A 54 11.23 7.24 5.11
N ARG A 55 12.50 7.61 5.30
CA ARG A 55 13.48 6.78 6.03
C ARG A 55 13.05 6.52 7.47
N GLN A 56 12.53 7.53 8.14
CA GLN A 56 12.10 7.40 9.53
C GLN A 56 10.81 6.60 9.63
N MET A 57 9.85 6.84 8.72
CA MET A 57 8.59 6.11 8.65
C MET A 57 8.79 4.59 8.52
N ILE A 58 9.65 4.13 7.60
CA ILE A 58 9.91 2.68 7.43
C ILE A 58 10.49 2.05 8.70
N ARG A 59 11.43 2.74 9.38
CA ARG A 59 12.01 2.25 10.64
C ARG A 59 10.96 2.08 11.72
N GLU A 60 10.05 3.05 11.85
CA GLU A 60 8.96 3.01 12.83
C GLU A 60 7.98 1.87 12.53
N ILE A 61 7.65 1.63 11.25
CA ILE A 61 6.80 0.51 10.82
C ILE A 61 7.45 -0.83 11.20
N GLU A 62 8.73 -1.03 10.89
CA GLU A 62 9.44 -2.26 11.24
C GLU A 62 9.52 -2.49 12.75
N GLN A 63 9.79 -1.43 13.53
CA GLN A 63 9.83 -1.50 15.00
C GLN A 63 8.46 -1.86 15.59
N CYS A 64 7.40 -1.25 15.06
CA CYS A 64 6.04 -1.56 15.46
C CYS A 64 5.69 -3.02 15.15
N ALA A 65 5.98 -3.49 13.93
CA ALA A 65 5.74 -4.88 13.52
C ALA A 65 6.53 -5.90 14.36
N LYS A 66 7.75 -5.56 14.77
CA LYS A 66 8.55 -6.39 15.69
C LYS A 66 7.93 -6.46 17.08
N ARG A 67 7.34 -5.37 17.58
CA ARG A 67 6.68 -5.32 18.88
C ARG A 67 5.32 -6.02 18.88
N SER A 68 4.56 -5.93 17.78
CA SER A 68 3.23 -6.52 17.66
C SER A 68 3.23 -8.00 17.28
N ARG A 69 4.35 -8.53 16.79
CA ARG A 69 4.53 -9.97 16.60
C ARG A 69 4.78 -10.65 17.95
N PRO A 70 3.89 -11.56 18.42
CA PRO A 70 4.29 -12.53 19.43
C PRO A 70 5.46 -13.31 18.85
N SER A 71 6.45 -13.65 19.67
CA SER A 71 7.75 -14.25 19.31
C SER A 71 7.72 -15.57 18.51
N ALA A 72 6.57 -16.00 17.97
CA ALA A 72 6.33 -17.27 17.30
C ALA A 72 5.87 -17.19 15.84
N CYS A 73 5.65 -16.01 15.24
CA CYS A 73 5.22 -15.95 13.82
C CYS A 73 6.06 -14.98 12.98
N VAL A 74 7.23 -15.45 12.56
CA VAL A 74 7.91 -14.96 11.35
C VAL A 74 8.11 -16.15 10.42
N ARG A 75 7.04 -16.51 9.71
CA ARG A 75 7.10 -16.97 8.32
C ARG A 75 5.90 -16.38 7.59
N VAL A 76 6.00 -15.08 7.32
CA VAL A 76 5.28 -14.48 6.20
C VAL A 76 6.39 -13.84 5.37
N THR A 77 6.53 -14.36 4.15
CA THR A 77 7.52 -14.06 3.08
C THR A 77 8.98 -14.49 3.31
N ARG A 78 9.25 -15.80 3.31
CA ARG A 78 9.87 -16.54 2.19
C ARG A 78 9.67 -18.04 2.39
#